data_AF-A0A2E7CAV9-F1
#
_entry.id   AF-A0A2E7CAV9-F1
#
_cell.length_a   1.000
_cell.length_b   1.000
_cell.length_c   1.000
_cell.angle_alpha   90.00
_cell.angle_beta   90.00
_cell.angle_gamma   90.00
#
_symmetry.space_group_name_H-M   'P 1'
#
loop_
_entity.id
_entity.type
_entity.pdbx_description
1 polymer ?
#
loop_
_entity_poly.entity_id
_entity_poly.type
_entity_poly.pdbx_seq_one_letter_code
_entity_poly.pdbx_strand_id
1 'polypeptide(L)'
;MKMKNIFILMALFMGLSFGVQAQKFGHLDAQSLLQSLPEIAEIEVTIQATANEYSSEIQKMEEDLYNKQVEYQSKAATWPDAIRTQKEKEIQALGQGLQEFGQTAQLDLSKLEESLLTPLIERVTVAIQEVGQEHGFTYIFDSSMRVTLYNGGEDVTDLVMTKLGL
;
A
#
# COMPACT_ATOMS: atom_id res chain seq x y z
N MET A 1 -27.00 -18.80 -63.61
CA MET A 1 -26.72 -19.65 -62.43
C MET A 1 -28.02 -20.34 -62.02
N LYS A 2 -28.08 -21.67 -61.90
CA LYS A 2 -29.33 -22.38 -61.53
C LYS A 2 -29.77 -21.94 -60.12
N MET A 3 -31.07 -21.78 -59.84
CA MET A 3 -31.61 -21.37 -58.52
C MET A 3 -31.04 -22.17 -57.34
N LYS A 4 -30.73 -23.45 -57.56
CA LYS A 4 -30.09 -24.34 -56.57
C LYS A 4 -28.71 -23.85 -56.11
N ASN A 5 -27.94 -23.20 -56.99
CA ASN A 5 -26.61 -22.67 -56.67
C ASN A 5 -26.69 -21.37 -55.86
N ILE A 6 -27.79 -20.62 -55.98
CA ILE A 6 -28.05 -19.40 -55.19
C ILE A 6 -28.40 -19.78 -53.74
N PHE A 7 -29.23 -20.82 -53.56
CA PHE A 7 -29.58 -21.32 -52.23
C PHE A 7 -28.37 -21.86 -51.45
N ILE A 8 -27.46 -22.57 -52.12
CA ILE A 8 -26.23 -23.08 -51.51
C ILE A 8 -25.29 -21.94 -51.09
N LEU A 9 -25.18 -20.88 -51.90
CA LEU A 9 -24.38 -19.70 -51.56
C LEU A 9 -24.94 -18.94 -50.35
N MET A 10 -26.26 -18.84 -50.24
CA MET A 10 -26.94 -18.13 -49.16
C MET A 10 -26.86 -18.90 -47.82
N ALA A 11 -26.95 -20.23 -47.87
CA ALA A 11 -26.73 -21.11 -46.72
C ALA A 11 -25.26 -21.07 -46.24
N LEU A 12 -24.30 -20.94 -47.17
CA LEU A 12 -22.88 -20.79 -46.83
C LEU A 12 -22.59 -19.44 -46.17
N PHE A 13 -23.29 -18.37 -46.55
CA PHE A 13 -23.15 -17.03 -45.94
C PHE A 13 -23.80 -16.94 -44.54
N MET A 14 -24.90 -17.64 -44.27
CA MET A 14 -25.49 -17.69 -42.93
C MET A 14 -24.62 -18.44 -41.91
N GLY A 15 -23.80 -19.39 -42.37
CA GLY A 15 -22.86 -20.13 -41.52
C GLY A 15 -21.59 -19.36 -41.14
N LEU A 16 -21.33 -18.19 -41.73
CA LEU A 16 -20.14 -17.37 -41.48
C LEU A 16 -20.37 -16.28 -40.41
N SER A 17 -21.35 -16.45 -39.53
CA SER A 17 -21.47 -15.63 -38.32
C SER A 17 -20.37 -16.03 -37.33
N PHE A 18 -19.11 -15.76 -37.67
CA PHE A 18 -18.04 -15.67 -36.70
C PHE A 18 -18.39 -14.48 -35.81
N GLY A 19 -18.97 -14.76 -34.64
CA GLY A 19 -19.16 -13.74 -33.61
C GLY A 19 -17.79 -13.16 -33.29
N VAL A 20 -17.56 -11.91 -33.69
CA VAL A 20 -16.40 -11.14 -33.22
C VAL A 20 -16.65 -10.87 -31.75
N GLN A 21 -16.16 -11.74 -30.87
CA GLN A 21 -16.03 -11.42 -29.45
C GLN A 21 -14.96 -10.33 -29.35
N ALA A 22 -15.42 -9.08 -29.31
CA ALA A 22 -14.57 -7.97 -28.95
C ALA A 22 -13.98 -8.26 -27.56
N GLN A 23 -12.65 -8.16 -27.44
CA GLN A 23 -12.00 -8.32 -26.14
C GLN A 23 -12.54 -7.26 -25.19
N LYS A 24 -13.01 -7.71 -24.02
CA LYS A 24 -13.57 -6.83 -23.00
C LYS A 24 -12.44 -6.36 -22.10
N PHE A 25 -12.25 -5.05 -22.01
CA PHE A 25 -11.26 -4.41 -21.16
C PHE A 25 -11.96 -3.63 -20.06
N GLY A 26 -11.48 -3.77 -18.84
CA GLY A 26 -11.95 -3.01 -17.68
C GLY A 26 -10.87 -2.10 -17.12
N HIS A 27 -11.29 -1.14 -16.31
CA HIS A 27 -10.39 -0.37 -15.46
C HIS A 27 -11.01 -0.11 -14.08
N LEU A 28 -10.17 0.11 -13.08
CA LEU A 28 -10.58 0.65 -11.79
C LEU A 28 -9.41 1.40 -11.15
N ASP A 29 -9.70 2.23 -10.15
CA ASP A 29 -8.68 2.82 -9.29
C ASP A 29 -8.49 1.95 -8.04
N ALA A 30 -7.46 1.10 -8.04
CA ALA A 30 -7.25 0.17 -6.94
C ALA A 30 -6.91 0.89 -5.63
N GLN A 31 -6.26 2.05 -5.70
CA GLN A 31 -5.91 2.84 -4.52
C GLN A 31 -7.14 3.47 -3.89
N SER A 32 -8.01 4.10 -4.69
CA SER A 32 -9.28 4.64 -4.22
C SER A 32 -10.22 3.55 -3.71
N LEU A 33 -10.25 2.39 -4.36
CA LEU A 33 -11.02 1.24 -3.89
C LEU A 33 -10.51 0.75 -2.53
N LEU A 34 -9.20 0.59 -2.37
CA LEU A 34 -8.61 0.20 -1.10
C LEU A 34 -8.99 1.19 0.01
N GLN A 35 -8.85 2.50 -0.24
CA GLN A 35 -9.23 3.57 0.71
C GLN A 35 -10.72 3.58 1.08
N SER A 36 -11.59 3.01 0.25
CA SER A 36 -13.02 2.92 0.53
C SER A 36 -13.38 1.76 1.48
N LEU A 37 -12.46 0.84 1.74
CA LEU A 37 -12.69 -0.28 2.64
C LEU A 37 -12.83 0.22 4.10
N PRO A 38 -13.84 -0.25 4.85
CA PRO A 38 -14.07 0.20 6.23
C PRO A 38 -12.91 -0.10 7.16
N GLU A 39 -12.13 -1.16 6.90
CA GLU A 39 -10.99 -1.55 7.73
C GLU A 39 -9.79 -0.60 7.61
N ILE A 40 -9.70 0.22 6.55
CA ILE A 40 -8.58 1.17 6.38
C ILE A 40 -8.54 2.19 7.51
N ALA A 41 -9.70 2.69 7.95
CA ALA A 41 -9.75 3.66 9.04
C ALA A 41 -9.16 3.10 10.35
N GLU A 42 -9.41 1.82 10.65
CA GLU A 42 -8.85 1.17 11.84
C GLU A 42 -7.34 0.92 11.71
N ILE A 43 -6.88 0.55 10.51
CA ILE A 43 -5.46 0.38 10.20
C ILE A 43 -4.71 1.70 10.36
N GLU A 44 -5.24 2.80 9.81
CA GLU A 44 -4.66 4.14 9.93
C GLU A 44 -4.54 4.57 11.40
N VAL A 45 -5.59 4.34 12.20
CA VAL A 45 -5.57 4.61 13.64
C VAL A 45 -4.49 3.80 14.35
N THR A 46 -4.35 2.52 14.00
CA THR A 46 -3.34 1.63 14.59
C THR A 46 -1.92 2.10 14.27
N ILE A 47 -1.63 2.38 12.99
CA ILE A 47 -0.33 2.88 12.54
C ILE A 47 -0.01 4.21 13.22
N GLN A 48 -0.97 5.14 13.28
CA GLN A 48 -0.77 6.45 13.91
C GLN A 48 -0.53 6.33 15.42
N ALA A 49 -1.24 5.43 16.10
CA ALA A 49 -1.03 5.17 17.52
C ALA A 49 0.38 4.66 17.80
N THR A 50 0.84 3.65 17.05
CA THR A 50 2.20 3.12 17.17
C THR A 50 3.27 4.15 16.82
N ALA A 51 3.04 4.98 15.79
CA ALA A 51 3.94 6.07 15.44
C ALA A 51 4.05 7.11 16.58
N ASN A 52 2.93 7.41 17.24
CA ASN A 52 2.92 8.32 18.40
C ASN A 52 3.67 7.72 19.60
N GLU A 53 3.58 6.41 19.83
CA GLU A 53 4.36 5.73 20.87
C GLU A 53 5.87 5.87 20.62
N TYR A 54 6.33 5.59 19.39
CA TYR A 54 7.73 5.79 19.02
C TYR A 54 8.16 7.26 19.14
N SER A 55 7.33 8.20 18.69
CA SER A 55 7.62 9.63 18.80
C SER A 55 7.74 10.06 20.26
N SER A 56 6.87 9.56 21.15
CA SER A 56 6.95 9.87 22.58
C SER A 56 8.24 9.34 23.20
N GLU A 57 8.67 8.14 22.81
CA GLU A 57 9.90 7.56 23.34
C GLU A 57 11.15 8.28 22.84
N ILE A 58 11.18 8.65 21.55
CA ILE A 58 12.24 9.50 20.97
C ILE A 58 12.36 10.81 21.74
N GLN A 59 11.24 11.50 22.02
CA GLN A 59 11.25 12.76 22.76
C GLN A 59 11.84 12.60 24.17
N LYS A 60 11.54 11.50 24.88
CA LYS A 60 12.14 11.23 26.20
C LYS A 60 13.64 10.99 26.11
N MET A 61 14.09 10.23 25.11
CA MET A 61 15.51 9.97 24.89
C MET A 61 16.27 11.25 24.52
N GLU A 62 15.68 12.11 23.70
CA GLU A 62 16.21 13.44 23.35
C GLU A 62 16.33 14.34 24.59
N GLU A 63 15.30 14.38 25.43
CA GLU A 63 15.30 15.15 26.68
C GLU A 63 16.39 14.66 27.65
N ASP A 64 16.52 13.34 27.83
CA ASP A 64 17.57 12.75 28.69
C ASP A 64 18.98 13.07 28.16
N LEU A 65 19.19 12.93 26.85
CA LEU A 65 20.46 13.29 26.20
C LEU A 65 20.78 14.77 26.41
N TYR A 66 19.82 15.66 26.17
CA TYR A 66 19.98 17.10 26.37
C TYR A 66 20.34 17.44 27.82
N ASN A 67 19.61 16.89 28.78
CA ASN A 67 19.85 17.14 30.20
C ASN A 67 21.26 16.70 30.63
N LYS A 68 21.73 15.54 30.18
CA LYS A 68 23.10 15.07 30.47
C LYS A 68 24.16 15.92 29.80
N GLN A 69 23.92 16.39 28.58
CA GLN A 69 24.83 17.32 27.91
C GLN A 69 24.95 18.64 28.66
N VAL A 70 23.83 19.21 29.13
CA VAL A 70 23.83 20.44 29.94
C VAL A 70 24.54 20.22 31.28
N GLU A 71 24.28 19.09 31.96
CA GLU A 71 24.98 18.75 33.20
C GLU A 71 26.49 18.63 32.97
N TYR A 72 26.89 17.93 31.92
CA TYR A 72 28.30 17.76 31.58
C TYR A 72 28.96 19.12 31.30
N GLN A 73 28.35 19.97 30.47
CA GLN A 73 28.89 21.30 30.17
C GLN A 73 29.07 22.17 31.42
N SER A 74 28.15 22.08 32.39
CA SER A 74 28.20 22.88 33.62
C SER A 74 29.18 22.35 34.67
N LYS A 75 29.37 21.02 34.76
CA LYS A 75 30.11 20.39 35.87
C LYS A 75 31.41 19.69 35.47
N ALA A 76 31.70 19.48 34.18
CA ALA A 76 32.83 18.66 33.73
C ALA A 76 34.18 19.09 34.33
N ALA A 77 34.41 20.39 34.50
CA ALA A 77 35.65 20.92 35.09
C ALA A 77 35.81 20.62 36.60
N THR A 78 34.72 20.27 37.29
CA THR A 78 34.71 19.96 38.72
C THR A 78 34.87 18.47 39.02
N TRP A 79 34.70 17.61 38.00
CA TRP A 79 34.75 16.17 38.16
C TRP A 79 36.17 15.61 37.98
N PRO A 80 36.55 14.57 38.75
CA PRO A 80 37.71 13.75 38.44
C PRO A 80 37.63 13.16 37.02
N ASP A 81 38.78 12.98 36.37
CA ASP A 81 38.89 12.50 34.99
C ASP A 81 38.11 11.20 34.72
N ALA A 82 38.13 10.26 35.67
CA ALA A 82 37.40 8.99 35.54
C ALA A 82 35.89 9.19 35.45
N ILE A 83 35.33 10.12 36.25
CA ILE A 83 33.89 10.44 36.23
C ILE A 83 33.54 11.17 34.93
N ARG A 84 34.37 12.14 34.51
CA ARG A 84 34.18 12.87 33.26
C ARG A 84 34.15 11.93 32.05
N THR A 85 35.13 11.02 31.97
CA THR A 85 35.22 10.01 30.90
C THR A 85 34.00 9.09 30.88
N GLN A 86 33.51 8.67 32.06
CA GLN A 86 32.30 7.85 32.14
C GLN A 86 31.06 8.59 31.63
N LYS A 87 30.93 9.89 31.94
CA LYS A 87 29.81 10.73 31.49
C LYS A 87 29.85 11.01 29.99
N GLU A 88 31.03 11.21 29.40
CA GLU A 88 31.22 11.32 27.95
C GLU A 88 30.73 10.06 27.24
N LYS A 89 31.11 8.88 27.74
CA LYS A 89 30.65 7.59 27.19
C LYS A 89 29.14 7.42 27.29
N GLU A 90 28.54 7.83 28.41
CA GLU A 90 27.09 7.78 28.61
C GLU A 90 26.35 8.66 27.57
N ILE A 91 26.80 9.91 27.39
CA ILE A 91 26.25 10.84 26.39
C ILE A 91 26.40 10.28 24.97
N GLN A 92 27.58 9.75 24.65
CA GLN A 92 27.84 9.15 23.34
C GLN A 92 26.93 7.93 23.09
N ALA A 93 26.80 7.04 24.08
CA ALA A 93 25.94 5.86 24.00
C ALA A 93 24.47 6.24 23.81
N LEU A 94 23.99 7.28 24.49
CA LEU A 94 22.61 7.77 24.32
C LEU A 94 22.37 8.34 22.92
N GLY A 95 23.30 9.14 22.39
CA GLY A 95 23.20 9.64 21.02
C GLY A 95 23.17 8.51 19.98
N GLN A 96 23.99 7.47 20.19
CA GLN A 96 24.03 6.31 19.31
C GLN A 96 22.74 5.47 19.43
N GLY A 97 22.27 5.23 20.65
CA GLY A 97 21.02 4.53 20.92
C GLY A 97 19.79 5.26 20.36
N LEU A 98 19.75 6.59 20.43
CA LEU A 98 18.68 7.40 19.81
C LEU A 98 18.64 7.20 18.28
N GLN A 99 19.80 7.23 17.63
CA GLN A 99 19.90 7.01 16.19
C GLN A 99 19.48 5.59 15.78
N GLU A 100 19.87 4.58 16.56
CA GLU A 100 19.50 3.18 16.34
C GLU A 100 17.99 2.95 16.57
N PHE A 101 17.45 3.56 17.63
CA PHE A 101 16.02 3.49 17.94
C PHE A 101 15.19 4.10 16.81
N GLY A 102 15.55 5.28 16.31
CA GLY A 102 14.83 5.93 15.21
C GLY A 102 14.82 5.10 13.92
N GLN A 103 15.94 4.44 13.59
CA GLN A 103 16.02 3.54 12.43
C GLN A 103 15.13 2.30 12.61
N THR A 104 15.18 1.70 13.81
CA THR A 104 14.35 0.54 14.15
C THR A 104 12.87 0.88 14.11
N ALA A 105 12.47 2.00 14.73
CA ALA A 105 11.09 2.48 14.74
C ALA A 105 10.55 2.70 13.32
N GLN A 106 11.34 3.31 12.42
CA GLN A 106 10.95 3.50 11.03
C GLN A 106 10.75 2.16 10.30
N LEU A 107 11.68 1.22 10.48
CA LEU A 107 11.59 -0.10 9.87
C LEU A 107 10.36 -0.87 10.39
N ASP A 108 10.10 -0.80 11.67
CA ASP A 108 8.99 -1.52 12.30
C ASP A 108 7.63 -0.90 11.94
N LEU A 109 7.54 0.43 11.79
CA LEU A 109 6.35 1.08 11.24
C LEU A 109 6.08 0.64 9.79
N SER A 110 7.11 0.57 8.95
CA SER A 110 6.95 0.07 7.58
C SER A 110 6.48 -1.40 7.53
N LYS A 111 7.02 -2.26 8.40
CA LYS A 111 6.55 -3.65 8.51
C LYS A 111 5.13 -3.75 9.02
N LEU A 112 4.76 -2.90 9.99
CA LEU A 112 3.40 -2.86 10.52
C LEU A 112 2.42 -2.49 9.41
N GLU A 113 2.68 -1.40 8.69
CA GLU A 113 1.88 -0.97 7.54
C GLU A 113 1.73 -2.08 6.50
N GLU A 114 2.84 -2.71 6.09
CA GLU A 114 2.82 -3.84 5.15
C GLU A 114 1.95 -5.00 5.68
N SER A 115 2.12 -5.39 6.95
CA SER A 115 1.40 -6.52 7.54
C SER A 115 -0.11 -6.30 7.64
N LEU A 116 -0.52 -5.05 7.85
CA LEU A 116 -1.94 -4.67 7.97
C LEU A 116 -2.59 -4.52 6.60
N LEU A 117 -1.87 -3.97 5.62
CA LEU A 117 -2.43 -3.72 4.28
C LEU A 117 -2.42 -4.95 3.37
N THR A 118 -1.42 -5.83 3.50
CA THR A 118 -1.30 -7.06 2.68
C THR A 118 -2.61 -7.86 2.57
N PRO A 119 -3.29 -8.24 3.67
CA PRO A 119 -4.52 -9.03 3.57
C PRO A 119 -5.67 -8.29 2.86
N LEU A 120 -5.74 -6.96 2.97
CA LEU A 120 -6.74 -6.15 2.26
C LEU A 120 -6.44 -6.11 0.76
N ILE A 121 -5.16 -5.93 0.39
CA ILE A 121 -4.71 -5.94 -1.00
C ILE A 121 -4.99 -7.30 -1.64
N GLU A 122 -4.70 -8.40 -0.94
CA GLU A 122 -5.01 -9.76 -1.41
C GLU A 122 -6.51 -9.94 -1.63
N ARG A 123 -7.34 -9.52 -0.67
CA ARG A 123 -8.80 -9.60 -0.78
C ARG A 123 -9.35 -8.80 -1.96
N VAL A 124 -8.88 -7.57 -2.16
CA VAL A 124 -9.24 -6.74 -3.33
C VAL A 124 -8.78 -7.40 -4.62
N THR A 125 -7.57 -7.95 -4.65
CA THR A 125 -7.01 -8.63 -5.82
C THR A 125 -7.87 -9.85 -6.21
N VAL A 126 -8.28 -10.66 -5.23
CA VAL A 126 -9.18 -11.79 -5.45
C VAL A 126 -10.52 -11.32 -6.01
N ALA A 127 -11.12 -10.28 -5.43
CA ALA A 127 -12.38 -9.72 -5.94
C ALA A 127 -12.28 -9.22 -7.39
N ILE A 128 -11.18 -8.55 -7.75
CA ILE A 128 -10.91 -8.10 -9.13
C ILE A 128 -10.80 -9.31 -10.07
N GLN A 129 -10.09 -10.38 -9.67
CA GLN A 129 -9.95 -11.59 -10.47
C GLN A 129 -11.29 -12.28 -10.70
N GLU A 130 -12.13 -12.40 -9.67
CA GLU A 130 -13.45 -13.00 -9.77
C GLU A 130 -14.37 -12.17 -10.68
N VAL A 131 -14.39 -10.84 -10.55
CA VAL A 131 -15.12 -9.95 -11.47
C VAL A 131 -14.62 -10.12 -12.91
N GLY A 132 -13.30 -10.21 -13.10
CA GLY A 132 -12.70 -10.45 -14.41
C GLY A 132 -13.21 -11.74 -15.05
N GLN A 133 -13.26 -12.83 -14.28
CA GLN A 133 -13.74 -14.14 -14.74
C GLN A 133 -15.26 -14.14 -15.00
N GLU A 134 -16.06 -13.62 -14.07
CA GLU A 134 -17.52 -13.65 -14.13
C GLU A 134 -18.08 -12.78 -15.27
N HIS A 135 -17.42 -11.67 -15.57
CA HIS A 135 -17.87 -10.71 -16.59
C HIS A 135 -17.09 -10.80 -17.91
N GLY A 136 -16.16 -11.76 -18.03
CA GLY A 136 -15.43 -12.04 -19.26
C GLY A 136 -14.42 -10.97 -19.67
N PHE A 137 -13.82 -10.26 -18.71
CA PHE A 137 -12.76 -9.30 -18.98
C PHE A 137 -11.44 -10.01 -19.31
N THR A 138 -10.81 -9.59 -20.40
CA THR A 138 -9.47 -10.09 -20.78
C THR A 138 -8.38 -9.43 -19.93
N TYR A 139 -8.55 -8.15 -19.62
CA TYR A 139 -7.70 -7.41 -18.70
C TYR A 139 -8.52 -6.39 -17.93
N ILE A 140 -8.11 -6.16 -16.69
CA ILE A 140 -8.57 -5.03 -15.86
C ILE A 140 -7.32 -4.23 -15.50
N PHE A 141 -7.29 -2.96 -15.89
CA PHE A 141 -6.15 -2.07 -15.65
C PHE A 141 -6.38 -1.22 -14.40
N ASP A 142 -5.32 -1.10 -13.59
CA ASP A 142 -5.30 -0.13 -12.50
C ASP A 142 -4.99 1.27 -13.03
N SER A 143 -5.99 2.15 -13.00
CA SER A 143 -5.83 3.54 -13.44
C SER A 143 -5.00 4.39 -12.47
N SER A 144 -4.84 3.96 -11.22
CA SER A 144 -4.08 4.70 -10.20
C SER A 144 -2.58 4.78 -10.53
N MET A 145 -2.05 3.76 -11.20
CA MET A 145 -0.63 3.68 -11.57
C MET A 145 -0.24 4.63 -12.71
N ARG A 146 -1.21 5.28 -13.37
CA ARG A 146 -1.00 6.15 -14.55
C ARG A 146 -0.20 5.50 -15.70
N VAL A 147 -0.19 4.16 -15.75
CA VAL A 147 0.46 3.38 -16.82
C VAL A 147 -0.33 3.51 -18.12
N THR A 148 -1.64 3.67 -18.02
CA THR A 148 -2.54 3.97 -19.12
C THR A 148 -2.59 5.47 -19.39
N LEU A 149 -2.32 5.87 -20.64
CA LEU A 149 -2.47 7.27 -21.07
C LEU A 149 -3.95 7.66 -21.29
N TYR A 150 -4.80 6.67 -21.56
CA TYR A 150 -6.24 6.80 -21.72
C TYR A 150 -6.93 5.59 -21.08
N ASN A 151 -7.88 5.85 -20.20
CA ASN A 151 -8.69 4.81 -19.55
C ASN A 151 -9.97 4.63 -20.36
N GLY A 152 -9.92 3.74 -21.34
CA GLY A 152 -11.10 3.25 -22.06
C GLY A 152 -11.56 1.90 -21.52
N GLY A 153 -12.67 1.39 -22.04
CA GLY A 153 -13.28 0.15 -21.55
C GLY A 153 -14.35 0.44 -20.50
N GLU A 154 -14.71 -0.59 -19.73
CA GLU A 154 -15.72 -0.50 -18.67
C GLU A 154 -15.05 -0.17 -17.34
N ASP A 155 -15.60 0.81 -16.61
CA ASP A 155 -15.22 0.99 -15.20
C ASP A 155 -15.84 -0.15 -14.39
N VAL A 156 -15.00 -0.98 -13.76
CA VAL A 156 -15.44 -2.14 -12.99
C VAL A 156 -15.52 -1.87 -11.50
N THR A 157 -15.31 -0.63 -11.05
CA THR A 157 -15.25 -0.28 -9.62
C THR A 157 -16.50 -0.76 -8.87
N ASP A 158 -17.71 -0.47 -9.38
CA ASP A 158 -18.96 -0.90 -8.75
C ASP A 158 -19.12 -2.43 -8.69
N LEU A 159 -18.65 -3.14 -9.72
CA LEU A 159 -18.68 -4.61 -9.75
C LEU A 159 -17.78 -5.18 -8.65
N VAL A 160 -16.59 -4.61 -8.48
CA VAL A 160 -15.62 -5.05 -7.48
C VAL A 160 -16.07 -4.67 -6.07
N MET A 161 -16.63 -3.48 -5.85
CA MET A 161 -17.24 -3.10 -4.57
C MET A 161 -18.36 -4.06 -4.17
N THR A 162 -19.25 -4.38 -5.11
CA THR A 162 -20.31 -5.38 -4.90
C THR A 162 -19.72 -6.74 -4.51
N LYS A 163 -18.62 -7.15 -5.17
CA LYS A 163 -17.92 -8.41 -4.86
C LYS A 163 -17.31 -8.43 -3.47
N LEU A 164 -16.85 -7.27 -3.00
CA LEU A 164 -16.31 -7.06 -1.65
C LEU A 164 -17.40 -6.91 -0.57
N GLY A 165 -18.68 -6.86 -0.97
CA GLY A 165 -19.81 -6.70 -0.05
C GLY A 165 -20.04 -5.27 0.44
N LEU A 166 -19.56 -4.28 -0.32
CA LEU A 166 -19.75 -2.85 -0.09
C LEU A 166 -20.95 -2.29 -0.84
#